data_AF-A0A956CSZ2-F1
#
_entry.id   AF-A0A956CSZ2-F1
#
_cell.length_a   1.000
_cell.length_b   1.000
_cell.length_c   1.000
_cell.angle_alpha   90.00
_cell.angle_beta   90.00
_cell.angle_gamma   90.00
#
_symmetry.space_group_name_H-M   'P 1'
#
loop_
_entity.id
_entity.type
_entity.pdbx_description
1 polymer ?
#
loop_
_entity_poly.entity_id
_entity_poly.type
_entity_poly.pdbx_seq_one_letter_code
_entity_poly.pdbx_strand_id
1 'polypeptide(L)'
;MRSTWLKVALPLGGVALIAGGLAIASQLVGEAGVLAPDGTPVLATAHDAGLDAEAEPPSPPDAGAPDASWRYRRGVLVQPPADEDYVCRQPQVEIEQTEGCAEGLPYPQCRWRLPDPEGDAYEIWRNTTDDHRWARPGLVSLLLTAAAEYRRRWPGEHLVIGDLDAPGPRHQTHDRGVDVDMYLPDAMIARNDGGGRYPDNYEGRSPSEVRSLRARCMDLAKILATCSSGQLRIYYNDPDLVRPFRAWFDERGYVSEVGPAMRMHNDLHRFHFHMTVADDTAPLPPR
;
A
#
# COMPACT_ATOMS: atom_id res chain seq x y z
N MET A 1 -31.74 -50.55 -36.18
CA MET A 1 -31.11 -50.48 -34.85
C MET A 1 -29.79 -51.25 -34.93
N ARG A 2 -28.67 -50.57 -35.20
CA ARG A 2 -27.60 -50.25 -34.23
C ARG A 2 -27.19 -51.44 -33.34
N SER A 3 -26.06 -52.10 -33.63
CA SER A 3 -24.80 -51.90 -32.86
C SER A 3 -23.64 -52.71 -33.45
N THR A 4 -22.61 -52.00 -33.88
CA THR A 4 -21.24 -52.45 -34.14
C THR A 4 -20.46 -52.49 -32.83
N TRP A 5 -19.73 -53.57 -32.52
CA TRP A 5 -18.50 -53.51 -31.71
C TRP A 5 -17.62 -54.73 -31.99
N LEU A 6 -16.45 -54.51 -32.57
CA LEU A 6 -15.23 -55.27 -32.28
C LEU A 6 -14.03 -54.58 -32.94
N LYS A 7 -13.07 -54.09 -32.16
CA LYS A 7 -11.72 -54.70 -32.09
C LYS A 7 -10.78 -53.86 -31.23
N VAL A 8 -10.27 -54.58 -30.23
CA VAL A 8 -9.06 -54.37 -29.44
C VAL A 8 -7.82 -54.36 -30.35
N ALA A 9 -6.84 -53.50 -30.06
CA ALA A 9 -5.41 -53.84 -30.06
C ALA A 9 -4.55 -52.65 -29.58
N LEU A 10 -3.89 -52.84 -28.44
CA LEU A 10 -2.62 -52.24 -28.04
C LEU A 10 -1.54 -53.31 -28.26
N PRO A 11 -0.29 -52.93 -28.62
CA PRO A 11 0.83 -53.11 -27.68
C PRO A 11 1.85 -51.94 -27.74
N LEU A 12 2.36 -51.41 -26.63
CA LEU A 12 3.45 -51.92 -25.74
C LEU A 12 4.87 -51.93 -26.35
N GLY A 13 5.76 -51.16 -25.70
CA GLY A 13 7.23 -51.36 -25.67
C GLY A 13 8.04 -50.14 -26.17
N GLY A 14 8.96 -49.52 -25.43
CA GLY A 14 9.48 -49.83 -24.10
C GLY A 14 10.52 -48.79 -23.64
N VAL A 15 10.53 -48.59 -22.32
CA VAL A 15 11.63 -48.41 -21.34
C VAL A 15 12.94 -47.74 -21.77
N ALA A 16 13.31 -46.66 -21.07
CA ALA A 16 14.63 -46.54 -20.43
C ALA A 16 14.57 -45.66 -19.17
N LEU A 17 14.96 -46.28 -18.05
CA LEU A 17 15.22 -45.70 -16.73
C LEU A 17 16.54 -44.93 -16.74
N ILE A 18 16.59 -43.75 -16.11
CA ILE A 18 17.77 -43.31 -15.35
C ILE A 18 17.27 -42.77 -14.01
N ALA A 19 17.83 -43.35 -12.94
CA ALA A 19 17.59 -43.02 -11.55
C ALA A 19 18.69 -42.07 -11.02
N GLY A 20 18.35 -41.36 -9.94
CA GLY A 20 19.26 -40.62 -9.07
C GLY A 20 19.24 -39.12 -9.34
N GLY A 21 19.04 -38.23 -8.39
CA GLY A 21 18.92 -38.35 -6.94
C GLY A 21 19.09 -36.94 -6.36
N LEU A 22 18.39 -36.69 -5.25
CA LEU A 22 18.63 -35.66 -4.25
C LEU A 22 18.47 -34.15 -4.58
N ALA A 23 17.75 -33.55 -3.63
CA ALA A 23 18.01 -32.28 -2.95
C ALA A 23 17.30 -31.02 -3.45
N ILE A 24 16.31 -30.66 -2.63
CA ILE A 24 15.86 -29.31 -2.30
C ILE A 24 17.06 -28.38 -2.09
N ALA A 25 17.10 -27.28 -2.83
CA ALA A 25 17.72 -26.03 -2.39
C ALA A 25 17.19 -24.88 -3.28
N SER A 26 16.03 -24.36 -2.90
CA SER A 26 15.71 -22.95 -3.10
C SER A 26 16.62 -22.15 -2.17
N GLN A 27 17.52 -21.33 -2.74
CA GLN A 27 18.08 -20.08 -2.20
C GLN A 27 19.37 -19.71 -2.95
N LEU A 28 19.61 -18.39 -3.06
CA LEU A 28 20.85 -17.71 -3.48
C LEU A 28 20.98 -17.38 -4.97
N VAL A 29 20.22 -16.36 -5.38
CA VAL A 29 20.75 -15.25 -6.18
C VAL A 29 20.55 -14.02 -5.28
N GLY A 30 21.52 -13.27 -4.80
CA GLY A 30 22.96 -13.21 -5.00
C GLY A 30 23.35 -11.84 -4.44
N GLU A 31 23.51 -11.71 -3.12
CA GLU A 31 24.16 -10.54 -2.53
C GLU A 31 25.66 -10.68 -2.78
N ALA A 32 26.21 -9.77 -3.59
CA ALA A 32 27.65 -9.65 -3.75
C ALA A 32 28.25 -9.08 -2.46
N GLY A 33 28.63 -9.97 -1.53
CA GLY A 33 29.46 -9.61 -0.39
C GLY A 33 30.88 -9.29 -0.86
N VAL A 34 31.38 -8.10 -0.51
CA VAL A 34 32.79 -7.74 -0.74
C VAL A 34 33.65 -8.55 0.24
N LEU A 35 34.47 -9.45 -0.28
CA LEU A 35 35.51 -10.15 0.47
C LEU A 35 36.75 -9.27 0.59
N ALA A 36 37.40 -9.31 1.75
CA ALA A 36 38.75 -8.78 1.88
C ALA A 36 39.74 -9.62 1.04
N PRO A 37 40.95 -9.10 0.70
CA PRO A 37 41.93 -9.83 -0.12
C PRO A 37 42.39 -11.19 0.43
N ASP A 38 42.11 -11.50 1.70
CA ASP A 38 42.44 -12.75 2.37
C ASP A 38 41.26 -13.74 2.46
N GLY A 39 40.11 -13.41 1.87
CA GLY A 39 38.95 -14.31 1.80
C GLY A 39 38.05 -14.33 3.03
N THR A 40 38.25 -13.40 3.97
CA THR A 40 37.40 -13.30 5.18
C THR A 40 36.11 -12.52 4.87
N PRO A 41 34.92 -12.98 5.30
CA PRO A 41 33.68 -12.21 5.14
C PRO A 41 33.71 -10.95 6.02
N VAL A 42 33.54 -9.78 5.41
CA VAL A 42 33.43 -8.51 6.15
C VAL A 42 32.02 -8.41 6.71
N LEU A 43 31.86 -8.68 8.01
CA LEU A 43 30.65 -8.33 8.76
C LEU A 43 30.55 -6.80 8.82
N ALA A 44 29.54 -6.23 8.16
CA ALA A 44 29.22 -4.81 8.27
C ALA A 44 28.75 -4.52 9.69
N THR A 45 29.67 -4.15 10.58
CA THR A 45 29.35 -3.52 11.86
C THR A 45 28.91 -2.09 11.61
N ALA A 46 27.73 -1.76 12.11
CA ALA A 46 27.25 -0.39 12.22
C ALA A 46 28.24 0.48 13.02
N HIS A 47 28.30 1.76 12.64
CA HIS A 47 29.05 2.86 13.25
C HIS A 47 30.59 2.77 13.16
N ASP A 48 31.17 3.44 12.17
CA ASP A 48 31.91 4.68 12.40
C ASP A 48 32.31 5.30 11.06
N ALA A 49 31.87 6.53 10.80
CA ALA A 49 32.43 7.36 9.75
C ALA A 49 32.62 8.75 10.35
N GLY A 50 33.64 8.87 11.19
CA GLY A 50 34.35 10.13 11.35
C GLY A 50 34.99 10.48 10.01
N LEU A 51 34.42 11.47 9.33
CA LEU A 51 35.07 12.23 8.28
C LEU A 51 35.15 13.68 8.75
N ASP A 52 36.30 14.27 8.48
CA ASP A 52 36.79 15.52 9.02
C ASP A 52 35.79 16.68 8.88
N ALA A 53 35.70 17.46 9.95
CA ALA A 53 34.84 18.62 10.09
C ALA A 53 35.32 19.79 9.21
N GLU A 54 34.97 19.76 7.94
CA GLU A 54 34.76 21.00 7.18
C GLU A 54 33.38 21.54 7.59
N ALA A 55 33.35 22.79 8.07
CA ALA A 55 32.13 23.42 8.56
C ALA A 55 31.01 23.32 7.52
N GLU A 56 29.94 22.58 7.86
CA GLU A 56 28.74 22.50 7.04
C GLU A 56 28.26 23.92 6.72
N PRO A 57 27.99 24.26 5.44
CA PRO A 57 27.26 25.47 5.14
C PRO A 57 25.91 25.41 5.87
N PRO A 58 25.40 26.54 6.42
CA PRO A 58 24.14 26.52 7.14
C PRO A 58 23.05 25.93 6.25
N SER A 59 22.45 24.84 6.74
CA SER A 59 21.29 24.22 6.09
C SER A 59 20.22 25.31 5.87
N PRO A 60 19.69 25.48 4.65
CA PRO A 60 18.63 26.44 4.43
C PRO A 60 17.40 26.05 5.28
N PRO A 61 16.71 27.02 5.90
CA PRO A 61 15.51 26.76 6.67
C PRO A 61 14.37 26.44 5.69
N ASP A 62 14.13 25.16 5.42
CA ASP A 62 12.90 24.75 4.74
C ASP A 62 12.47 23.34 5.16
N ALA A 63 12.04 23.25 6.42
CA ALA A 63 10.91 22.39 6.76
C ALA A 63 9.67 23.19 6.39
N GLY A 64 8.81 22.67 5.51
CA GLY A 64 7.56 23.34 5.16
C GLY A 64 6.88 23.88 6.42
N ALA A 65 6.46 25.14 6.38
CA ALA A 65 5.92 25.80 7.56
C ALA A 65 4.76 24.95 8.15
N PRO A 66 4.72 24.73 9.48
CA PRO A 66 3.58 24.09 10.12
C PRO A 66 2.30 24.82 9.70
N ASP A 67 1.45 24.16 8.93
CA ASP A 67 0.22 24.79 8.47
C ASP A 67 -0.76 24.79 9.66
N ALA A 68 -0.99 25.99 10.19
CA ALA A 68 -1.81 26.20 11.38
C ALA A 68 -3.27 25.74 11.19
N SER A 69 -3.73 25.52 9.95
CA SER A 69 -5.05 24.95 9.65
C SER A 69 -5.17 23.46 9.98
N TRP A 70 -4.04 22.73 10.04
CA TRP A 70 -3.95 21.29 10.36
C TRP A 70 -3.68 21.01 11.84
N ARG A 71 -3.70 22.06 12.68
CA ARG A 71 -3.65 21.86 14.13
C ARG A 71 -4.88 21.06 14.53
N TYR A 72 -4.64 19.90 15.14
CA TYR A 72 -5.63 19.09 15.86
C TYR A 72 -6.67 20.02 16.49
N ARG A 73 -7.85 20.13 15.88
CA ARG A 73 -8.91 21.01 16.35
C ARG A 73 -9.60 20.35 17.53
N ARG A 74 -8.89 20.18 18.65
CA ARG A 74 -9.36 19.56 19.91
C ARG A 74 -10.60 18.68 19.65
N GLY A 75 -10.39 17.65 18.84
CA GLY A 75 -11.48 16.77 18.47
C GLY A 75 -11.85 16.06 19.75
N VAL A 76 -13.06 16.27 20.25
CA VAL A 76 -13.67 15.23 21.07
C VAL A 76 -13.47 13.94 20.29
N LEU A 77 -12.89 12.92 20.91
CA LEU A 77 -13.02 11.56 20.42
C LEU A 77 -14.53 11.32 20.37
N VAL A 78 -15.17 11.67 19.25
CA VAL A 78 -16.51 11.21 18.95
C VAL A 78 -16.34 9.72 19.04
N GLN A 79 -16.97 9.08 20.04
CA GLN A 79 -16.86 7.65 20.20
C GLN A 79 -17.21 7.06 18.84
N PRO A 80 -16.22 6.52 18.13
CA PRO A 80 -16.47 6.08 16.78
C PRO A 80 -17.43 4.89 16.89
N PRO A 81 -18.31 4.64 15.90
CA PRO A 81 -19.39 3.65 16.02
C PRO A 81 -18.86 2.33 16.57
N ALA A 82 -19.54 1.76 17.56
CA ALA A 82 -19.03 0.66 18.39
C ALA A 82 -18.70 -0.62 17.61
N ASP A 83 -19.21 -0.76 16.39
CA ASP A 83 -18.97 -1.93 15.55
C ASP A 83 -17.75 -1.74 14.64
N GLU A 84 -16.78 -2.63 14.79
CA GLU A 84 -15.69 -2.86 13.81
C GLU A 84 -16.21 -3.53 12.52
N ASP A 85 -17.53 -3.70 12.37
CA ASP A 85 -18.15 -4.23 11.17
C ASP A 85 -18.20 -3.14 10.09
N TYR A 86 -17.40 -3.33 9.06
CA TYR A 86 -17.37 -2.50 7.86
C TYR A 86 -18.37 -3.04 6.85
N VAL A 87 -19.16 -2.17 6.21
CA VAL A 87 -20.16 -2.54 5.21
C VAL A 87 -19.49 -3.02 3.93
N CYS A 88 -18.34 -2.43 3.59
CA CYS A 88 -17.51 -2.82 2.44
C CYS A 88 -18.30 -2.87 1.12
N ARG A 89 -19.05 -1.80 0.86
CA ARG A 89 -19.77 -1.62 -0.41
C ARG A 89 -19.35 -0.34 -1.11
N GLN A 90 -19.15 -0.44 -2.42
CA GLN A 90 -18.74 0.67 -3.24
C GLN A 90 -19.85 1.72 -3.35
N PRO A 91 -19.57 3.00 -3.05
CA PRO A 91 -20.47 4.11 -3.37
C PRO A 91 -20.89 4.09 -4.85
N GLN A 92 -22.15 4.47 -5.11
CA GLN A 92 -22.66 4.65 -6.46
C GLN A 92 -22.23 6.01 -6.99
N VAL A 93 -21.05 6.03 -7.62
CA VAL A 93 -20.50 7.19 -8.32
C VAL A 93 -20.18 6.80 -9.75
N GLU A 94 -20.21 7.76 -10.66
CA GLU A 94 -19.76 7.53 -12.03
C GLU A 94 -18.24 7.36 -12.04
N ILE A 95 -17.77 6.25 -12.61
CA ILE A 95 -16.36 5.92 -12.72
C ILE A 95 -16.03 5.85 -14.20
N GLU A 96 -15.12 6.71 -14.65
CA GLU A 96 -14.60 6.67 -16.02
C GLU A 96 -13.79 5.37 -16.22
N GLN A 97 -14.04 4.68 -17.33
CA GLN A 97 -13.43 3.40 -17.66
C GLN A 97 -12.90 3.44 -19.10
N THR A 98 -11.80 2.72 -19.34
CA THR A 98 -11.31 2.52 -20.71
C THR A 98 -12.22 1.54 -21.48
N GLU A 99 -12.24 1.66 -22.81
CA GLU A 99 -13.03 0.79 -23.70
C GLU A 99 -12.73 -0.70 -23.49
N GLY A 100 -11.47 -1.04 -23.16
CA GLY A 100 -11.06 -2.43 -22.90
C GLY A 100 -11.77 -3.09 -21.72
N CYS A 101 -12.38 -2.32 -20.80
CA CYS A 101 -13.20 -2.89 -19.74
C CYS A 101 -14.49 -3.53 -20.26
N ALA A 102 -15.14 -2.94 -21.27
CA ALA A 102 -16.34 -3.50 -21.89
C ALA A 102 -16.04 -4.80 -22.65
N GLU A 103 -14.80 -4.96 -23.12
CA GLU A 103 -14.29 -6.13 -23.83
C GLU A 103 -13.73 -7.22 -22.90
N GLY A 104 -13.66 -6.96 -21.58
CA GLY A 104 -13.08 -7.89 -20.61
C GLY A 104 -11.56 -8.06 -20.72
N LEU A 105 -10.87 -7.06 -21.27
CA LEU A 105 -9.41 -7.08 -21.38
C LEU A 105 -8.74 -6.89 -20.01
N PRO A 106 -7.53 -7.43 -19.80
CA PRO A 106 -6.78 -7.21 -18.56
C PRO A 106 -6.23 -5.78 -18.48
N TYR A 107 -5.63 -5.45 -17.34
CA TYR A 107 -4.81 -4.26 -17.20
C TYR A 107 -3.56 -4.33 -18.11
N PRO A 108 -3.10 -3.23 -18.72
CA PRO A 108 -3.59 -1.85 -18.58
C PRO A 108 -4.78 -1.48 -19.50
N GLN A 109 -5.28 -2.40 -20.33
CA GLN A 109 -6.34 -2.11 -21.29
C GLN A 109 -7.71 -1.89 -20.63
N CYS A 110 -8.01 -2.60 -19.53
CA CYS A 110 -9.09 -2.25 -18.62
C CYS A 110 -8.53 -1.58 -17.35
N ARG A 111 -8.86 -0.29 -17.19
CA ARG A 111 -8.52 0.49 -16.01
C ARG A 111 -9.63 1.50 -15.72
N TRP A 112 -9.78 1.84 -14.45
CA TRP A 112 -10.74 2.81 -13.95
C TRP A 112 -9.99 4.05 -13.48
N ARG A 113 -10.54 5.23 -13.74
CA ARG A 113 -10.03 6.48 -13.18
C ARG A 113 -10.69 6.70 -11.83
N LEU A 114 -9.89 7.01 -10.80
CA LEU A 114 -10.42 7.53 -9.55
C LEU A 114 -11.19 8.82 -9.87
N PRO A 115 -12.50 8.89 -9.57
CA PRO A 115 -13.31 10.05 -9.93
C PRO A 115 -12.85 11.31 -9.19
N ASP A 116 -13.42 12.47 -9.54
CA ASP A 116 -13.23 13.65 -8.70
C ASP A 116 -14.07 13.49 -7.42
N PRO A 117 -13.57 13.94 -6.25
CA PRO A 117 -14.30 13.78 -4.99
C PRO A 117 -15.56 14.65 -4.95
N GLU A 118 -16.68 14.05 -4.54
CA GLU A 118 -17.91 14.79 -4.25
C GLU A 118 -17.92 15.28 -2.79
N GLY A 119 -17.81 16.59 -2.60
CA GLY A 119 -17.76 17.21 -1.27
C GLY A 119 -16.57 16.69 -0.46
N ASP A 120 -16.81 16.32 0.80
CA ASP A 120 -15.76 15.85 1.72
C ASP A 120 -15.63 14.31 1.71
N ALA A 121 -15.74 13.67 0.54
CA ALA A 121 -15.61 12.21 0.44
C ALA A 121 -14.17 11.74 0.64
N TYR A 122 -13.25 12.41 -0.04
CA TYR A 122 -11.80 12.28 0.02
C TYR A 122 -11.23 13.51 -0.69
N GLU A 123 -9.91 13.66 -0.71
CA GLU A 123 -9.23 14.64 -1.54
C GLU A 123 -8.15 13.94 -2.37
N ILE A 124 -7.84 14.50 -3.53
CA ILE A 124 -6.74 14.02 -4.37
C ILE A 124 -5.50 14.81 -3.99
N TRP A 125 -4.40 14.10 -3.74
CA TRP A 125 -3.14 14.74 -3.40
C TRP A 125 -2.70 15.68 -4.52
N ARG A 126 -2.29 16.89 -4.16
CA ARG A 126 -1.99 17.97 -5.12
C ARG A 126 -1.01 17.61 -6.24
N ASN A 127 -0.12 16.65 -6.01
CA ASN A 127 0.90 16.24 -6.99
C ASN A 127 0.45 15.06 -7.87
N THR A 128 -0.74 14.51 -7.63
CA THR A 128 -1.30 13.42 -8.41
C THR A 128 -1.96 13.96 -9.67
N THR A 129 -1.29 13.71 -10.79
CA THR A 129 -1.73 14.10 -12.14
C THR A 129 -2.94 13.26 -12.57
N ASP A 130 -3.68 13.71 -13.58
CA ASP A 130 -4.81 12.94 -14.11
C ASP A 130 -4.40 11.55 -14.62
N ASP A 131 -3.22 11.44 -15.21
CA ASP A 131 -2.68 10.16 -15.69
C ASP A 131 -2.39 9.20 -14.53
N HIS A 132 -2.01 9.72 -13.36
CA HIS A 132 -1.71 8.90 -12.18
C HIS A 132 -2.95 8.42 -11.43
N ARG A 133 -4.15 8.88 -11.81
CA ARG A 133 -5.42 8.49 -11.17
C ARG A 133 -6.03 7.23 -11.75
N TRP A 134 -5.38 6.61 -12.73
CA TRP A 134 -5.85 5.35 -13.31
C TRP A 134 -5.33 4.17 -12.50
N ALA A 135 -6.14 3.13 -12.36
CA ALA A 135 -5.75 1.91 -11.67
C ALA A 135 -6.63 0.73 -12.11
N ARG A 136 -6.34 -0.45 -11.57
CA ARG A 136 -7.23 -1.61 -11.73
C ARG A 136 -8.60 -1.33 -11.06
N PRO A 137 -9.69 -1.89 -11.62
CA PRO A 137 -11.03 -1.73 -11.07
C PRO A 137 -11.14 -2.04 -9.57
N GLY A 138 -10.51 -3.12 -9.12
CA GLY A 138 -10.51 -3.52 -7.71
C GLY A 138 -9.93 -2.48 -6.77
N LEU A 139 -8.81 -1.86 -7.15
CA LEU A 139 -8.17 -0.82 -6.33
C LEU A 139 -9.04 0.43 -6.24
N VAL A 140 -9.55 0.94 -7.37
CA VAL A 140 -10.42 2.12 -7.38
C VAL A 140 -11.68 1.87 -6.53
N SER A 141 -12.29 0.70 -6.68
CA SER A 141 -13.45 0.28 -5.89
C SER A 141 -13.15 0.23 -4.39
N LEU A 142 -12.01 -0.35 -4.00
CA LEU A 142 -11.55 -0.41 -2.61
C LEU A 142 -11.32 0.98 -2.03
N LEU A 143 -10.69 1.89 -2.77
CA LEU A 143 -10.41 3.25 -2.31
C LEU A 143 -11.68 4.05 -2.04
N LEU A 144 -12.65 4.01 -2.96
CA LEU A 144 -13.95 4.67 -2.78
C LEU A 144 -14.71 4.10 -1.59
N THR A 145 -14.64 2.78 -1.40
CA THR A 145 -15.26 2.10 -0.25
C THR A 145 -14.57 2.47 1.06
N ALA A 146 -13.24 2.49 1.08
CA ALA A 146 -12.45 2.84 2.25
C ALA A 146 -12.69 4.29 2.68
N ALA A 147 -12.79 5.23 1.73
CA ALA A 147 -13.14 6.62 2.00
C ALA A 147 -14.53 6.73 2.66
N ALA A 148 -15.53 6.00 2.14
CA ALA A 148 -16.87 5.99 2.70
C ALA A 148 -16.93 5.39 4.12
N GLU A 149 -16.26 4.27 4.35
CA GLU A 149 -16.16 3.64 5.69
C GLU A 149 -15.39 4.51 6.66
N TYR A 150 -14.29 5.11 6.22
CA TYR A 150 -13.45 5.95 7.07
C TYR A 150 -14.23 7.18 7.54
N ARG A 151 -14.96 7.85 6.64
CA ARG A 151 -15.82 8.98 7.00
C ARG A 151 -16.98 8.59 7.93
N ARG A 152 -17.54 7.38 7.77
CA ARG A 152 -18.56 6.85 8.70
C ARG A 152 -17.98 6.64 10.09
N ARG A 153 -16.74 6.13 10.15
CA ARG A 153 -16.01 5.84 11.39
C ARG A 153 -15.52 7.13 12.08
N TRP A 154 -15.08 8.11 11.29
CA TRP A 154 -14.50 9.37 11.73
C TRP A 154 -15.20 10.56 11.04
N PRO A 155 -16.39 10.98 11.51
CA PRO A 155 -17.12 12.09 10.90
C PRO A 155 -16.32 13.40 10.93
N GLY A 156 -16.25 14.08 9.77
CA GLY A 156 -15.51 15.33 9.59
C GLY A 156 -14.03 15.15 9.22
N GLU A 157 -13.57 13.91 9.09
CA GLU A 157 -12.24 13.57 8.59
C GLU A 157 -12.36 12.96 7.19
N HIS A 158 -11.33 13.14 6.37
CA HIS A 158 -11.27 12.59 5.01
C HIS A 158 -9.92 11.94 4.71
N LEU A 159 -9.94 11.02 3.75
CA LEU A 159 -8.73 10.43 3.19
C LEU A 159 -8.17 11.35 2.11
N VAL A 160 -6.85 11.42 1.98
CA VAL A 160 -6.22 11.98 0.79
C VAL A 160 -5.54 10.87 0.00
N ILE A 161 -5.89 10.76 -1.27
CA ILE A 161 -5.43 9.71 -2.18
C ILE A 161 -4.42 10.31 -3.15
N GLY A 162 -3.24 9.73 -3.20
CA GLY A 162 -2.17 10.10 -4.10
C GLY A 162 -2.10 9.22 -5.35
N ASP A 163 -0.88 9.00 -5.82
CA ASP A 163 -0.60 8.32 -7.07
C ASP A 163 -1.09 6.85 -7.05
N LEU A 164 -1.66 6.40 -8.17
CA LEU A 164 -2.12 5.03 -8.39
C LEU A 164 -1.26 4.32 -9.43
N ASP A 165 -1.39 4.67 -10.72
CA ASP A 165 -0.54 4.21 -11.83
C ASP A 165 0.39 5.35 -12.27
N ALA A 166 1.57 5.40 -11.67
CA ALA A 166 2.55 6.46 -11.85
C ALA A 166 3.93 5.88 -12.20
N PRO A 167 4.06 5.10 -13.30
CA PRO A 167 5.29 4.41 -13.62
C PRO A 167 6.43 5.40 -13.81
N GLY A 168 7.57 5.15 -13.16
CA GLY A 168 8.74 6.00 -13.31
C GLY A 168 9.83 5.74 -12.30
N PRO A 169 11.00 6.41 -12.45
CA PRO A 169 12.15 6.19 -11.59
C PRO A 169 11.90 6.53 -10.11
N ARG A 170 10.87 7.35 -9.83
CA ARG A 170 10.46 7.74 -8.47
C ARG A 170 9.47 6.77 -7.81
N HIS A 171 8.68 6.05 -8.61
CA HIS A 171 7.63 5.13 -8.13
C HIS A 171 7.77 3.78 -8.83
N GLN A 172 8.73 2.97 -8.38
CA GLN A 172 9.14 1.73 -9.05
C GLN A 172 8.07 0.63 -9.05
N THR A 173 7.01 0.76 -8.26
CA THR A 173 5.92 -0.23 -8.14
C THR A 173 4.59 0.23 -8.72
N HIS A 174 4.39 1.54 -8.93
CA HIS A 174 3.14 2.10 -9.44
C HIS A 174 3.00 1.92 -10.96
N ASP A 175 3.22 0.72 -11.48
CA ASP A 175 3.19 0.39 -12.91
C ASP A 175 2.17 -0.72 -13.25
N ARG A 176 1.52 -1.29 -12.23
CA ARG A 176 0.55 -2.39 -12.37
C ARG A 176 -0.88 -2.02 -11.97
N GLY A 177 -1.12 -0.77 -11.55
CA GLY A 177 -2.43 -0.28 -11.13
C GLY A 177 -2.97 -0.94 -9.85
N VAL A 178 -2.07 -1.42 -8.97
CA VAL A 178 -2.39 -2.10 -7.70
C VAL A 178 -1.82 -1.39 -6.48
N ASP A 179 -1.06 -0.32 -6.69
CA ASP A 179 -0.39 0.44 -5.64
C ASP A 179 -1.09 1.80 -5.46
N VAL A 180 -1.06 2.31 -4.23
CA VAL A 180 -1.62 3.62 -3.89
C VAL A 180 -0.86 4.28 -2.76
N ASP A 181 -0.72 5.59 -2.90
CA ASP A 181 -0.34 6.48 -1.82
C ASP A 181 -1.58 7.00 -1.11
N MET A 182 -1.63 6.85 0.21
CA MET A 182 -2.70 7.44 1.01
C MET A 182 -2.13 8.31 2.12
N TYR A 183 -2.83 9.40 2.42
CA TYR A 183 -2.45 10.35 3.44
C TYR A 183 -3.63 10.54 4.39
N LEU A 184 -3.31 10.74 5.67
CA LEU A 184 -4.24 11.22 6.69
C LEU A 184 -3.75 12.60 7.10
N PRO A 185 -4.15 13.65 6.39
CA PRO A 185 -3.52 14.95 6.54
C PRO A 185 -3.62 15.54 7.96
N ASP A 186 -4.71 15.28 8.68
CA ASP A 186 -4.87 15.69 10.09
C ASP A 186 -3.98 14.92 11.08
N ALA A 187 -3.36 13.83 10.62
CA ALA A 187 -2.31 13.11 11.34
C ALA A 187 -0.89 13.58 10.99
N MET A 188 -0.73 14.50 10.02
CA MET A 188 0.55 15.08 9.62
C MET A 188 0.81 16.41 10.38
N ILE A 189 2.07 16.73 10.66
CA ILE A 189 2.46 17.99 11.34
C ILE A 189 2.80 19.13 10.37
N ALA A 190 3.14 18.80 9.13
CA ALA A 190 3.46 19.74 8.06
C ALA A 190 3.00 19.18 6.72
N ARG A 191 2.60 20.09 5.81
CA ARG A 191 2.31 19.73 4.42
C ARG A 191 3.63 19.49 3.70
N ASN A 192 3.72 18.41 2.93
CA ASN A 192 4.93 18.02 2.20
C ASN A 192 5.19 18.90 0.96
N ASP A 193 5.16 20.22 1.11
CA ASP A 193 5.08 21.19 0.00
C ASP A 193 6.43 21.49 -0.67
N GLY A 194 7.56 21.11 -0.07
CA GLY A 194 8.90 21.58 -0.47
C GLY A 194 10.00 20.51 -0.60
N GLY A 195 9.73 19.23 -0.31
CA GLY A 195 10.72 18.15 -0.46
C GLY A 195 11.96 18.25 0.46
N GLY A 196 11.88 19.05 1.53
CA GLY A 196 12.96 19.29 2.50
C GLY A 196 13.00 18.28 3.66
N ARG A 197 13.76 18.56 4.72
CA ARG A 197 13.75 17.75 5.95
C ARG A 197 12.53 18.11 6.78
N TYR A 198 11.68 17.13 7.06
CA TYR A 198 10.44 17.34 7.83
C TYR A 198 10.63 16.95 9.31
N PRO A 199 9.99 17.68 10.24
CA PRO A 199 9.96 17.28 11.66
C PRO A 199 9.21 15.95 11.83
N ASP A 200 9.45 15.27 12.95
CA ASP A 200 8.66 14.09 13.33
C ASP A 200 7.18 14.51 13.45
N ASN A 201 6.27 13.71 12.89
CA ASN A 201 4.82 13.96 12.99
C ASN A 201 4.32 14.05 14.43
N TYR A 202 5.06 13.49 15.39
CA TYR A 202 4.76 13.53 16.81
C TYR A 202 5.53 14.62 17.58
N GLU A 203 6.41 15.37 16.92
CA GLU A 203 7.18 16.43 17.55
C GLU A 203 6.25 17.48 18.18
N GLY A 204 6.47 17.79 19.47
CA GLY A 204 5.66 18.76 20.21
C GLY A 204 4.23 18.30 20.53
N ARG A 205 3.84 17.06 20.22
CA ARG A 205 2.51 16.50 20.54
C ARG A 205 2.50 15.81 21.90
N SER A 206 1.36 15.85 22.56
CA SER A 206 1.13 15.10 23.80
C SER A 206 0.97 13.60 23.53
N PRO A 207 1.27 12.72 24.51
CA PRO A 207 1.04 11.28 24.37
C PRO A 207 -0.41 10.90 24.03
N SER A 208 -1.40 11.67 24.49
CA SER A 208 -2.81 11.47 24.14
C SER A 208 -3.12 11.77 22.69
N GLU A 209 -2.52 12.82 22.12
CA GLU A 209 -2.69 13.17 20.71
C GLU A 209 -2.07 12.09 19.82
N VAL A 210 -0.84 11.66 20.14
CA VAL A 210 -0.16 10.58 19.41
C VAL A 210 -1.01 9.29 19.37
N ARG A 211 -1.59 8.89 20.52
CA ARG A 211 -2.48 7.73 20.58
C ARG A 211 -3.73 7.90 19.70
N SER A 212 -4.32 9.10 19.68
CA SER A 212 -5.50 9.40 18.86
C SER A 212 -5.17 9.29 17.37
N LEU A 213 -4.05 9.87 16.93
CA LEU A 213 -3.60 9.79 15.55
C LEU A 213 -3.33 8.35 15.11
N ARG A 214 -2.64 7.58 15.95
CA ARG A 214 -2.38 6.15 15.72
C ARG A 214 -3.65 5.33 15.57
N ALA A 215 -4.68 5.62 16.36
CA ALA A 215 -5.98 4.94 16.27
C ALA A 215 -6.66 5.17 14.91
N ARG A 216 -6.57 6.38 14.36
CA ARG A 216 -7.11 6.71 13.02
C ARG A 216 -6.40 5.93 11.91
N CYS A 217 -5.07 5.91 11.95
CA CYS A 217 -4.24 5.15 11.01
C CYS A 217 -4.56 3.65 11.08
N MET A 218 -4.69 3.11 12.29
CA MET A 218 -5.07 1.72 12.52
C MET A 218 -6.46 1.42 11.95
N ASP A 219 -7.44 2.29 12.20
CA ASP A 219 -8.81 2.08 11.71
C ASP A 219 -8.89 2.10 10.18
N LEU A 220 -8.16 3.00 9.51
CA LEU A 220 -8.06 2.98 8.04
C LEU A 220 -7.50 1.64 7.54
N ALA A 221 -6.44 1.15 8.17
CA ALA A 221 -5.86 -0.13 7.77
C ALA A 221 -6.78 -1.32 8.00
N LYS A 222 -7.53 -1.33 9.10
CA LYS A 222 -8.55 -2.35 9.37
C LYS A 222 -9.68 -2.31 8.34
N ILE A 223 -10.13 -1.12 7.94
CA ILE A 223 -11.11 -0.94 6.85
C ILE A 223 -10.58 -1.57 5.56
N LEU A 224 -9.37 -1.18 5.14
CA LEU A 224 -8.76 -1.68 3.91
C LEU A 224 -8.60 -3.21 3.96
N ALA A 225 -8.12 -3.75 5.08
CA ALA A 225 -7.90 -5.18 5.24
C ALA A 225 -9.22 -5.96 5.20
N THR A 226 -10.25 -5.45 5.87
CA THR A 226 -11.56 -6.12 5.89
C THR A 226 -12.20 -6.08 4.50
N CYS A 227 -12.20 -4.91 3.85
CA CYS A 227 -12.84 -4.76 2.55
C CYS A 227 -12.08 -5.45 1.42
N SER A 228 -10.77 -5.68 1.56
CA SER A 228 -10.01 -6.53 0.64
C SER A 228 -9.99 -8.01 1.03
N SER A 229 -10.70 -8.42 2.09
CA SER A 229 -10.62 -9.78 2.64
C SER A 229 -9.18 -10.24 2.93
N GLY A 230 -8.31 -9.31 3.34
CA GLY A 230 -6.90 -9.57 3.63
C GLY A 230 -5.99 -9.57 2.40
N GLN A 231 -6.50 -9.40 1.18
CA GLN A 231 -5.70 -9.40 -0.06
C GLN A 231 -4.99 -8.07 -0.32
N LEU A 232 -4.26 -7.60 0.70
CA LEU A 232 -3.49 -6.37 0.63
C LEU A 232 -2.18 -6.48 1.40
N ARG A 233 -1.29 -5.54 1.14
CA ARG A 233 -0.13 -5.29 1.97
C ARG A 233 -0.02 -3.80 2.24
N ILE A 234 0.07 -3.43 3.52
CA ILE A 234 0.26 -2.06 3.94
C ILE A 234 1.71 -1.89 4.44
N TYR A 235 2.36 -0.85 3.97
CA TYR A 235 3.61 -0.36 4.52
C TYR A 235 3.31 0.79 5.49
N TYR A 236 3.61 0.57 6.77
CA TYR A 236 3.52 1.60 7.79
C TYR A 236 4.85 2.28 7.95
N ASN A 237 4.81 3.60 7.96
CA ASN A 237 5.95 4.40 8.35
C ASN A 237 6.09 4.56 9.86
N ASP A 238 4.99 4.44 10.61
CA ASP A 238 5.02 4.36 12.08
C ASP A 238 5.25 2.89 12.50
N PRO A 239 6.46 2.55 12.99
CA PRO A 239 6.78 1.17 13.37
C PRO A 239 5.92 0.67 14.54
N ASP A 240 5.39 1.56 15.38
CA ASP A 240 4.56 1.20 16.52
C ASP A 240 3.17 0.67 16.10
N LEU A 241 2.75 0.90 14.85
CA LEU A 241 1.49 0.37 14.30
C LEU A 241 1.67 -1.02 13.68
N VAL A 242 2.88 -1.39 13.26
CA VAL A 242 3.15 -2.63 12.52
C VAL A 242 2.75 -3.86 13.32
N ARG A 243 3.25 -3.96 14.57
CA ARG A 243 3.00 -5.15 15.41
C ARG A 243 1.52 -5.25 15.84
N PRO A 244 0.87 -4.19 16.35
CA PRO A 244 -0.55 -4.25 16.68
C PRO A 244 -1.44 -4.59 15.48
N PHE A 245 -1.17 -4.02 14.30
CA PHE A 245 -1.96 -4.32 13.11
C PHE A 245 -1.79 -5.78 12.69
N ARG A 246 -0.56 -6.30 12.67
CA ARG A 246 -0.31 -7.71 12.33
C ARG A 246 -1.01 -8.66 13.30
N ALA A 247 -0.95 -8.38 14.60
CA ALA A 247 -1.67 -9.20 15.59
C ALA A 247 -3.19 -9.22 15.29
N TRP A 248 -3.80 -8.05 15.05
CA TRP A 248 -5.21 -7.97 14.68
C TRP A 248 -5.52 -8.68 13.34
N PHE A 249 -4.64 -8.55 12.35
CA PHE A 249 -4.79 -9.15 11.03
C PHE A 249 -4.74 -10.69 11.10
N ASP A 250 -3.78 -11.22 11.87
CA ASP A 250 -3.60 -12.66 12.11
C ASP A 250 -4.77 -13.23 12.92
N GLU A 251 -5.26 -12.50 13.93
CA GLU A 251 -6.44 -12.89 14.73
C GLU A 251 -7.72 -13.04 13.88
N ARG A 252 -7.83 -12.30 12.77
CA ARG A 252 -8.93 -12.43 11.79
C ARG A 252 -8.71 -13.56 10.78
N GLY A 253 -7.57 -14.26 10.86
CA GLY A 253 -7.21 -15.32 9.92
C GLY A 253 -6.89 -14.82 8.52
N TYR A 254 -6.61 -13.53 8.36
CA TYR A 254 -6.22 -12.99 7.07
C TYR A 254 -4.81 -13.45 6.71
N VAL A 255 -4.61 -13.75 5.42
CA VAL A 255 -3.32 -14.11 4.84
C VAL A 255 -3.14 -13.24 3.60
N SER A 256 -1.99 -12.57 3.51
CA SER A 256 -1.64 -11.77 2.35
C SER A 256 -0.53 -12.45 1.56
N GLU A 257 -0.87 -12.94 0.37
CA GLU A 257 0.10 -13.43 -0.62
C GLU A 257 0.54 -12.33 -1.59
N VAL A 258 0.16 -11.07 -1.30
CA VAL A 258 0.56 -9.91 -2.09
C VAL A 258 2.08 -9.75 -1.98
N GLY A 259 2.72 -9.40 -3.11
CA GLY A 259 4.17 -9.24 -3.24
C GLY A 259 4.80 -8.27 -2.23
N PRO A 260 6.12 -8.05 -2.29
CA PRO A 260 6.78 -7.15 -1.36
C PRO A 260 6.14 -5.76 -1.43
N ALA A 261 5.85 -5.17 -0.27
CA ALA A 261 5.38 -3.79 -0.21
C ALA A 261 6.41 -2.87 -0.86
N MET A 262 5.93 -1.79 -1.46
CA MET A 262 6.78 -0.71 -1.94
C MET A 262 7.76 -0.29 -0.85
N ARG A 263 9.04 -0.22 -1.22
CA ARG A 263 10.09 0.27 -0.31
C ARG A 263 9.98 1.78 -0.23
N MET A 264 10.18 2.31 0.97
CA MET A 264 10.33 3.75 1.20
C MET A 264 11.39 4.30 0.24
N HIS A 265 11.00 5.21 -0.66
CA HIS A 265 11.93 5.79 -1.64
C HIS A 265 12.89 6.81 -1.00
N ASN A 266 12.46 7.49 0.08
CA ASN A 266 13.27 8.40 0.89
C ASN A 266 12.58 8.72 2.24
N ASP A 267 13.24 9.44 3.14
CA ASP A 267 12.65 9.83 4.43
C ASP A 267 11.40 10.73 4.33
N LEU A 268 11.10 11.32 3.16
CA LEU A 268 9.86 12.08 2.91
C LEU A 268 8.62 11.18 2.90
N HIS A 269 8.83 9.90 2.64
CA HIS A 269 7.77 8.90 2.57
C HIS A 269 7.28 8.49 3.95
N ARG A 270 7.87 8.97 5.06
CA ARG A 270 7.43 8.67 6.43
C ARG A 270 6.01 9.10 6.79
N PHE A 271 5.31 9.83 5.92
CA PHE A 271 4.00 10.43 6.18
C PHE A 271 2.87 9.98 5.24
N HIS A 272 3.12 8.98 4.39
CA HIS A 272 2.05 8.32 3.63
C HIS A 272 1.77 6.93 4.22
N PHE A 273 0.74 6.28 3.70
CA PHE A 273 0.54 4.84 3.78
C PHE A 273 0.60 4.30 2.35
N HIS A 274 1.60 3.45 2.06
CA HIS A 274 1.63 2.73 0.79
C HIS A 274 0.84 1.46 0.99
N MET A 275 -0.09 1.20 0.08
CA MET A 275 -0.80 -0.05 0.02
C MET A 275 -0.64 -0.66 -1.36
N THR A 276 -0.40 -1.96 -1.38
CA THR A 276 -0.48 -2.79 -2.58
C THR A 276 -1.63 -3.77 -2.39
N VAL A 277 -2.46 -3.97 -3.41
CA VAL A 277 -3.50 -5.04 -3.43
C VAL A 277 -3.11 -6.17 -4.38
N ALA A 278 -3.80 -7.31 -4.31
CA ALA A 278 -3.62 -8.37 -5.29
C ALA A 278 -4.09 -7.93 -6.70
N ASP A 279 -3.40 -8.37 -7.75
CA ASP A 279 -3.71 -8.03 -9.16
C ASP A 279 -5.13 -8.42 -9.59
N ASP A 280 -5.70 -9.43 -8.95
CA ASP A 280 -7.02 -10.00 -9.18
C ASP A 280 -8.07 -9.54 -8.15
N THR A 281 -7.75 -8.53 -7.33
CA THR A 281 -8.72 -7.91 -6.42
C THR A 281 -9.96 -7.50 -7.21
N ALA A 282 -11.10 -8.10 -6.89
CA ALA A 282 -12.36 -7.80 -7.56
C ALA A 282 -12.93 -6.46 -7.07
N PRO A 283 -13.66 -5.71 -7.92
CA PRO A 283 -14.49 -4.61 -7.45
C PRO A 283 -15.46 -5.06 -6.37
N LEU A 284 -15.66 -4.20 -5.37
CA LEU A 284 -16.59 -4.43 -4.28
C LEU A 284 -18.03 -4.29 -4.77
N PRO A 285 -18.99 -5.01 -4.14
CA PRO A 285 -20.38 -4.90 -4.52
C PRO A 285 -20.90 -3.46 -4.34
N PRO A 286 -21.80 -3.00 -5.22
CA PRO A 286 -22.42 -1.68 -5.10
C PRO A 286 -23.21 -1.55 -3.80
N ARG A 287 -23.23 -0.34 -3.23
CA ARG A 287 -24.01 -0.03 -2.02
C ARG A 287 -25.50 -0.23 -2.20
#